data_AF-A0A966IUE4-F1
#
_entry.id   AF-A0A966IUE4-F1
#
_cell.length_a   1.000
_cell.length_b   1.000
_cell.length_c   1.000
_cell.angle_alpha   90.00
_cell.angle_beta   90.00
_cell.angle_gamma   90.00
#
_symmetry.space_group_name_H-M   'P 1'
#
loop_
_entity.id
_entity.type
_entity.pdbx_description
1 polymer ?
#
loop_
_entity_poly.entity_id
_entity_poly.type
_entity_poly.pdbx_seq_one_letter_code
_entity_poly.pdbx_strand_id
1 'polypeptide(L)'
;QESTERLQYWENLGRTQAELLNVEPHFLPIFTRDDAHNPAFVDVIANSALMYMSGGDPHYLAETLIHTPVWKAIEENWRTGASLAGCSAGAMAMSAHIPNFRFTKRPPTPGFNLLSNIRVIPHFNKFFRWIPDSAAKVLLHAPDDITVVGIDELTALVKRSGHNNWLVHGEAKVHILQGNPTQQLLHGESINL
;
A
#
# COMPACT_ATOMS: atom_id res chain seq x y z
N GLN A 1 14.97 -14.39 2.29
CA GLN A 1 15.40 -13.14 2.93
C GLN A 1 16.09 -12.30 1.87
N GLU A 2 15.85 -10.99 1.87
CA GLU A 2 16.57 -10.07 0.98
C GLU A 2 18.06 -10.00 1.35
N SER A 3 18.91 -9.57 0.41
CA SER A 3 20.34 -9.37 0.68
C SER A 3 20.58 -8.06 1.43
N THR A 4 21.69 -7.99 2.17
CA THR A 4 22.10 -6.78 2.89
C THR A 4 22.21 -5.56 1.97
N GLU A 5 22.73 -5.74 0.75
CA GLU A 5 22.84 -4.65 -0.24
C GLU A 5 21.46 -4.11 -0.64
N ARG A 6 20.45 -4.99 -0.71
CA ARG A 6 19.09 -4.60 -1.06
C ARG A 6 18.41 -3.84 0.08
N LEU A 7 18.63 -4.27 1.32
CA LEU A 7 18.14 -3.56 2.49
C LEU A 7 18.77 -2.15 2.59
N GLN A 8 20.10 -2.06 2.42
CA GLN A 8 20.82 -0.79 2.41
C GLN A 8 20.39 0.13 1.27
N TYR A 9 20.06 -0.44 0.11
CA TYR A 9 19.54 0.31 -1.02
C TYR A 9 18.21 1.00 -0.67
N TRP A 10 17.28 0.29 -0.03
CA TRP A 10 16.00 0.87 0.38
C TRP A 10 16.15 1.95 1.45
N GLU A 11 16.99 1.72 2.46
CA GLU A 11 17.31 2.71 3.48
C GLU A 11 17.87 3.99 2.85
N ASN A 12 18.86 3.85 1.96
CA ASN A 12 19.47 4.99 1.28
C ASN A 12 18.48 5.73 0.39
N LEU A 13 17.59 5.03 -0.32
CA LEU A 13 16.59 5.67 -1.16
C LEU A 13 15.61 6.51 -0.33
N GLY A 14 15.15 5.98 0.81
CA GLY A 14 14.30 6.70 1.76
C GLY A 14 14.99 7.92 2.36
N ARG A 15 16.26 7.76 2.79
CA ARG A 15 17.08 8.85 3.33
C ARG A 15 17.27 9.98 2.30
N THR A 16 17.66 9.66 1.07
CA THR A 16 17.82 10.66 -0.01
C THR A 16 16.51 11.43 -0.25
N GLN A 17 15.36 10.75 -0.24
CA GLN A 17 14.08 11.43 -0.41
C GLN A 17 13.74 12.35 0.75
N ALA A 18 14.02 11.94 1.99
CA ALA A 18 13.81 12.78 3.17
C ALA A 18 14.72 14.02 3.18
N GLU A 19 15.98 13.86 2.76
CA GLU A 19 16.92 14.97 2.56
C GLU A 19 16.38 16.00 1.55
N LEU A 20 15.85 15.54 0.41
CA LEU A 20 15.25 16.42 -0.61
C LEU A 20 14.01 17.19 -0.09
N LEU A 21 13.27 16.59 0.84
CA LEU A 21 12.09 17.19 1.47
C LEU A 21 12.43 18.02 2.72
N ASN A 22 13.70 18.03 3.15
CA ASN A 22 14.17 18.64 4.40
C ASN A 22 13.38 18.15 5.63
N VAL A 23 13.21 16.83 5.74
CA VAL A 23 12.58 16.15 6.88
C VAL A 23 13.51 15.09 7.46
N GLU A 24 13.34 14.77 8.73
CA GLU A 24 14.11 13.71 9.39
C GLU A 24 13.56 12.32 9.02
N PRO A 25 14.35 11.43 8.40
CA PRO A 25 13.94 10.06 8.15
C PRO A 25 14.17 9.18 9.38
N HIS A 26 13.22 8.28 9.64
CA HIS A 26 13.44 7.13 10.52
C HIS A 26 13.26 5.84 9.72
N PHE A 27 14.37 5.17 9.42
CA PHE A 27 14.33 3.82 8.84
C PHE A 27 14.09 2.80 9.94
N LEU A 28 13.02 2.01 9.80
CA LEU A 28 12.67 0.95 10.75
C LEU A 28 13.00 -0.42 10.13
N PRO A 29 14.08 -1.10 10.54
CA PRO A 29 14.49 -2.38 9.99
C PRO A 29 13.61 -3.54 10.52
N ILE A 30 12.30 -3.46 10.26
CA ILE A 30 11.32 -4.50 10.59
C ILE A 30 11.34 -5.52 9.45
N PHE A 31 12.28 -6.46 9.50
CA PHE A 31 12.46 -7.45 8.44
C PHE A 31 11.75 -8.77 8.72
N THR A 32 11.40 -9.03 9.98
CA THR A 32 10.73 -10.23 10.44
C THR A 32 9.59 -9.90 11.39
N ARG A 33 8.76 -10.89 11.69
CA ARG A 33 7.66 -10.73 12.66
C ARG A 33 8.17 -10.47 14.08
N ASP A 34 9.34 -10.99 14.43
CA ASP A 34 9.94 -10.74 15.75
C ASP A 34 10.35 -9.27 15.88
N ASP A 35 10.90 -8.68 14.82
CA ASP A 35 11.23 -7.24 14.79
C ASP A 35 9.99 -6.36 15.00
N ALA A 36 8.81 -6.80 14.56
CA ALA A 36 7.54 -6.10 14.74
C ALA A 36 7.03 -6.06 16.20
N HIS A 37 7.77 -6.69 17.13
CA HIS A 37 7.54 -6.62 18.57
C HIS A 37 8.55 -5.72 19.29
N ASN A 38 9.48 -5.08 18.58
CA ASN A 38 10.46 -4.19 19.19
C ASN A 38 9.80 -2.89 19.68
N PRO A 39 9.79 -2.60 21.00
CA PRO A 39 9.16 -1.40 21.54
C PRO A 39 9.80 -0.10 21.04
N ALA A 40 11.09 -0.12 20.68
CA ALA A 40 11.75 1.08 20.14
C ALA A 40 11.12 1.52 18.80
N PHE A 41 10.65 0.58 17.98
CA PHE A 41 9.96 0.92 16.73
C PHE A 41 8.55 1.44 16.99
N VAL A 42 7.85 0.90 17.99
CA VAL A 42 6.54 1.38 18.43
C VAL A 42 6.62 2.86 18.82
N ASP A 43 7.64 3.25 19.60
CA ASP A 43 7.83 4.61 20.08
C ASP A 43 8.11 5.61 18.93
N VAL A 44 8.95 5.22 17.96
CA VAL A 44 9.22 6.03 16.77
C VAL A 44 7.96 6.21 15.92
N ILE A 45 7.20 5.13 15.73
CA ILE A 45 5.96 5.16 14.95
C ILE A 45 4.95 6.11 15.58
N ALA A 46 4.75 6.05 16.90
CA ALA A 46 3.77 6.86 17.62
C ALA A 46 4.02 8.37 17.51
N ASN A 47 5.24 8.79 17.20
CA ASN A 47 5.64 10.20 17.11
C ASN A 47 5.96 10.66 15.68
N SER A 48 5.54 9.89 14.66
CA SER A 48 5.83 10.20 13.26
C SER A 48 4.67 10.94 12.56
N ALA A 49 5.01 11.88 11.66
CA ALA A 49 4.02 12.60 10.85
C ALA A 49 3.55 11.82 9.60
N LEU A 50 4.40 10.94 9.07
CA LEU A 50 4.13 10.10 7.91
C LEU A 50 4.76 8.72 8.12
N MET A 51 3.95 7.68 7.98
CA MET A 51 4.39 6.30 7.87
C MET A 51 4.26 5.85 6.42
N TYR A 52 5.34 5.31 5.84
CA TYR A 52 5.38 4.93 4.44
C TYR A 52 5.80 3.47 4.27
N MET A 53 4.93 2.66 3.68
CA MET A 53 5.22 1.27 3.33
C MET A 53 5.68 1.20 1.87
N SER A 54 6.94 0.85 1.65
CA SER A 54 7.53 0.69 0.31
C SER A 54 7.00 -0.56 -0.42
N GLY A 55 7.51 -0.79 -1.64
CA GLY A 55 7.21 -1.99 -2.41
C GLY A 55 7.92 -3.24 -1.89
N GLY A 56 7.53 -4.42 -2.38
CA GLY A 56 8.06 -5.70 -1.93
C GLY A 56 7.05 -6.83 -2.17
N ASP A 57 6.93 -7.74 -1.22
CA ASP A 57 5.89 -8.77 -1.22
C ASP A 57 4.72 -8.35 -0.30
N PRO A 58 3.50 -8.15 -0.82
CA PRO A 58 2.36 -7.72 -0.01
C PRO A 58 1.92 -8.78 1.00
N HIS A 59 2.06 -10.07 0.67
CA HIS A 59 1.70 -11.16 1.57
C HIS A 59 2.66 -11.17 2.76
N TYR A 60 3.95 -11.09 2.50
CA TYR A 60 4.97 -11.03 3.55
C TYR A 60 4.79 -9.82 4.47
N LEU A 61 4.51 -8.65 3.88
CA LEU A 61 4.25 -7.42 4.63
C LEU A 61 3.05 -7.59 5.59
N ALA A 62 1.92 -8.09 5.10
CA ALA A 62 0.74 -8.31 5.91
C ALA A 62 0.96 -9.37 7.01
N GLU A 63 1.53 -10.53 6.66
CA GLU A 63 1.80 -11.62 7.61
C GLU A 63 2.82 -11.22 8.69
N THR A 64 3.77 -10.34 8.37
CA THR A 64 4.77 -9.82 9.31
C THR A 64 4.16 -8.84 10.30
N LEU A 65 3.29 -7.94 9.85
CA LEU A 65 2.79 -6.82 10.67
C LEU A 65 1.45 -7.09 11.35
N ILE A 66 0.53 -7.84 10.73
CA ILE A 66 -0.82 -8.03 11.30
C ILE A 66 -0.74 -8.63 12.72
N HIS A 67 -1.55 -8.09 13.64
CA HIS A 67 -1.60 -8.48 15.05
C HIS A 67 -0.26 -8.33 15.80
N THR A 68 0.54 -7.32 15.45
CA THR A 68 1.78 -6.97 16.17
C THR A 68 1.68 -5.60 16.87
N PRO A 69 2.51 -5.33 17.88
CA PRO A 69 2.61 -4.01 18.49
C PRO A 69 2.94 -2.89 17.49
N VAL A 70 3.84 -3.15 16.53
CA VAL A 70 4.16 -2.19 15.46
C VAL A 70 2.93 -1.84 14.63
N TRP A 71 2.15 -2.83 14.18
CA TRP A 71 0.93 -2.54 13.41
C TRP A 71 -0.10 -1.75 14.21
N LYS A 72 -0.28 -2.12 15.49
CA LYS A 72 -1.17 -1.39 16.39
C LYS A 72 -0.76 0.08 16.48
N ALA A 73 0.53 0.37 16.63
CA ALA A 73 1.04 1.74 16.66
C ALA A 73 0.83 2.50 15.34
N ILE A 74 1.03 1.84 14.20
CA ILE A 74 0.78 2.44 12.87
C ILE A 74 -0.68 2.85 12.75
N GLU A 75 -1.60 1.93 13.08
CA GLU A 75 -3.04 2.18 13.00
C GLU A 75 -3.48 3.28 13.97
N GLU A 76 -3.03 3.23 15.22
CA GLU A 76 -3.34 4.25 16.23
C GLU A 76 -2.83 5.64 15.83
N ASN A 77 -1.59 5.75 15.38
CA ASN A 77 -1.01 7.03 14.95
C ASN A 77 -1.74 7.59 13.70
N TRP A 78 -2.04 6.74 12.72
CA TRP A 78 -2.82 7.16 11.55
C TRP A 78 -4.22 7.65 11.94
N ARG A 79 -4.93 6.91 12.81
CA ARG A 79 -6.27 7.29 13.28
C ARG A 79 -6.28 8.58 14.08
N THR A 80 -5.16 8.96 14.69
CA THR A 80 -5.03 10.18 15.49
C THR A 80 -4.44 11.37 14.74
N GLY A 81 -4.10 11.20 13.45
CA GLY A 81 -3.85 12.32 12.54
C GLY A 81 -2.60 12.21 11.68
N ALA A 82 -1.73 11.23 11.91
CA ALA A 82 -0.57 11.02 11.05
C ALA A 82 -0.98 10.51 9.66
N SER A 83 -0.15 10.78 8.66
CA SER A 83 -0.36 10.27 7.31
C SER A 83 0.13 8.83 7.19
N LEU A 84 -0.57 8.01 6.41
CA LEU A 84 -0.16 6.66 6.07
C LEU A 84 -0.21 6.49 4.55
N ALA A 85 0.89 6.02 3.97
CA ALA A 85 1.02 5.78 2.53
C ALA A 85 1.62 4.41 2.24
N GLY A 86 1.24 3.83 1.11
CA GLY A 86 1.73 2.54 0.65
C GLY A 86 2.03 2.59 -0.84
N CYS A 87 3.19 2.08 -1.25
CA CYS A 87 3.58 1.93 -2.64
C CYS A 87 3.56 0.46 -3.03
N SER A 88 2.94 0.13 -4.17
CA SER A 88 2.90 -1.23 -4.70
C SER A 88 2.35 -2.24 -3.67
N ALA A 89 3.19 -3.14 -3.14
CA ALA A 89 2.85 -4.06 -2.07
C ALA A 89 2.21 -3.37 -0.85
N GLY A 90 2.71 -2.20 -0.44
CA GLY A 90 2.14 -1.43 0.65
C GLY A 90 0.70 -0.98 0.38
N ALA A 91 0.38 -0.60 -0.86
CA ALA A 91 -0.98 -0.21 -1.25
C ALA A 91 -1.93 -1.42 -1.29
N MET A 92 -1.45 -2.56 -1.78
CA MET A 92 -2.23 -3.80 -1.79
C MET A 92 -2.56 -4.24 -0.36
N ALA A 93 -1.58 -4.18 0.55
CA ALA A 93 -1.75 -4.60 1.94
C ALA A 93 -2.77 -3.74 2.71
N MET A 94 -3.03 -2.49 2.32
CA MET A 94 -4.07 -1.65 2.93
C MET A 94 -5.50 -2.14 2.69
N SER A 95 -5.73 -2.94 1.64
CA SER A 95 -7.04 -3.52 1.31
C SER A 95 -7.43 -4.59 2.34
N ALA A 96 -8.71 -5.01 2.34
CA ALA A 96 -9.16 -6.12 3.19
C ALA A 96 -8.44 -7.45 2.88
N HIS A 97 -8.13 -7.69 1.60
CA HIS A 97 -7.61 -8.96 1.11
C HIS A 97 -6.60 -8.74 -0.01
N ILE A 98 -5.50 -9.50 0.03
CA ILE A 98 -4.42 -9.51 -0.96
C ILE A 98 -4.58 -10.74 -1.86
N PRO A 99 -4.85 -10.58 -3.17
CA PRO A 99 -5.07 -11.71 -4.07
C PRO A 99 -3.77 -12.46 -4.38
N ASN A 100 -3.83 -13.80 -4.38
CA ASN A 100 -2.72 -14.67 -4.77
C ASN A 100 -2.66 -14.86 -6.29
N PHE A 101 -2.09 -13.90 -7.02
CA PHE A 101 -2.07 -13.90 -8.50
C PHE A 101 -1.16 -14.99 -9.11
N ARG A 102 -0.09 -15.42 -8.42
CA ARG A 102 0.77 -16.54 -8.88
C ARG A 102 0.19 -17.92 -8.57
N PHE A 103 -0.67 -18.01 -7.56
CA PHE A 103 -1.22 -19.27 -7.07
C PHE A 103 -2.73 -19.13 -6.90
N THR A 104 -3.46 -19.09 -8.01
CA THR A 104 -4.90 -18.78 -8.06
C THR A 104 -5.81 -19.73 -7.26
N LYS A 105 -5.28 -20.90 -6.85
CA LYS A 105 -5.97 -21.86 -5.96
C LYS A 105 -5.79 -21.56 -4.46
N ARG A 106 -4.87 -20.68 -4.09
CA ARG A 106 -4.67 -20.28 -2.68
C ARG A 106 -5.69 -19.20 -2.32
N PRO A 107 -6.26 -19.25 -1.10
CA PRO A 107 -7.11 -18.18 -0.62
C PRO A 107 -6.32 -16.86 -0.57
N PRO A 108 -6.98 -15.70 -0.68
CA PRO A 108 -6.29 -14.42 -0.50
C PRO A 108 -5.74 -14.30 0.92
N THR A 109 -4.61 -13.61 1.07
CA THR A 109 -4.05 -13.29 2.40
C THR A 109 -4.85 -12.12 2.99
N PRO A 110 -5.24 -12.15 4.28
CA PRO A 110 -5.80 -10.99 4.95
C PRO A 110 -4.87 -9.79 4.85
N GLY A 111 -5.40 -8.63 4.46
CA GLY A 111 -4.68 -7.37 4.52
C GLY A 111 -4.98 -6.63 5.83
N PHE A 112 -4.50 -5.40 5.90
CA PHE A 112 -4.70 -4.50 7.02
C PHE A 112 -6.14 -4.02 7.17
N ASN A 113 -6.96 -4.18 6.13
CA ASN A 113 -8.38 -3.82 6.14
C ASN A 113 -8.64 -2.34 6.52
N LEU A 114 -7.73 -1.44 6.14
CA LEU A 114 -7.95 0.00 6.25
C LEU A 114 -8.90 0.51 5.17
N LEU A 115 -8.85 -0.15 4.00
CA LEU A 115 -9.73 0.09 2.87
C LEU A 115 -10.63 -1.13 2.68
N SER A 116 -11.68 -1.23 3.50
CA SER A 116 -12.53 -2.43 3.57
C SER A 116 -13.29 -2.71 2.27
N ASN A 117 -13.61 -1.67 1.50
CA ASN A 117 -14.38 -1.73 0.26
C ASN A 117 -13.55 -1.44 -1.00
N ILE A 118 -12.23 -1.29 -0.90
CA ILE A 118 -11.36 -0.99 -2.04
C ILE A 118 -10.27 -2.05 -2.15
N ARG A 119 -10.08 -2.56 -3.36
CA ARG A 119 -8.92 -3.37 -3.76
C ARG A 119 -8.03 -2.56 -4.69
N VAL A 120 -6.76 -2.43 -4.35
CA VAL A 120 -5.77 -1.72 -5.18
C VAL A 120 -4.97 -2.70 -6.05
N ILE A 121 -4.85 -2.37 -7.33
CA ILE A 121 -3.94 -3.02 -8.29
C ILE A 121 -2.87 -2.01 -8.69
N PRO A 122 -1.64 -2.10 -8.15
CA PRO A 122 -0.56 -1.19 -8.50
C PRO A 122 0.09 -1.55 -9.84
N HIS A 123 0.93 -0.64 -10.36
CA HIS A 123 1.63 -0.79 -11.64
C HIS A 123 0.69 -1.15 -12.81
N PHE A 124 -0.56 -0.68 -12.78
CA PHE A 124 -1.64 -1.20 -13.63
C PHE A 124 -1.31 -1.19 -15.14
N ASN A 125 -0.70 -0.11 -15.62
CA ASN A 125 -0.17 0.04 -16.98
C ASN A 125 0.91 -0.98 -17.40
N LYS A 126 1.60 -1.63 -16.46
CA LYS A 126 2.62 -2.67 -16.74
C LYS A 126 2.22 -4.05 -16.24
N PHE A 127 1.34 -4.14 -15.25
CA PHE A 127 1.03 -5.36 -14.52
C PHE A 127 0.55 -6.49 -15.44
N PHE A 128 -0.32 -6.18 -16.41
CA PHE A 128 -0.84 -7.19 -17.36
C PHE A 128 0.20 -7.70 -18.36
N ARG A 129 1.32 -7.01 -18.54
CA ARG A 129 2.43 -7.55 -19.37
C ARG A 129 3.20 -8.65 -18.65
N TRP A 130 3.05 -8.76 -17.32
CA TRP A 130 3.84 -9.63 -16.48
C TRP A 130 3.09 -10.86 -15.97
N ILE A 131 1.77 -10.93 -16.20
CA ILE A 131 0.93 -12.02 -15.70
C ILE A 131 0.11 -12.68 -16.83
N PRO A 132 -0.13 -14.01 -16.76
CA PRO A 132 -1.04 -14.67 -17.68
C PRO A 132 -2.49 -14.18 -17.54
N ASP A 133 -3.28 -14.28 -18.61
CA ASP A 133 -4.70 -13.88 -18.65
C ASP A 133 -5.55 -14.50 -17.53
N SER A 134 -5.24 -15.73 -17.11
CA SER A 134 -5.93 -16.39 -16.01
C SER A 134 -5.71 -15.71 -14.66
N ALA A 135 -4.52 -15.17 -14.41
CA ALA A 135 -4.21 -14.40 -13.21
C ALA A 135 -4.87 -13.00 -13.28
N ALA A 136 -4.94 -12.40 -14.47
CA ALA A 136 -5.63 -11.13 -14.69
C ALA A 136 -7.12 -11.22 -14.33
N LYS A 137 -7.79 -12.32 -14.69
CA LYS A 137 -9.21 -12.55 -14.31
C LYS A 137 -9.41 -12.59 -12.79
N VAL A 138 -8.54 -13.28 -12.06
CA VAL A 138 -8.61 -13.35 -10.59
C VAL A 138 -8.36 -12.00 -9.93
N LEU A 139 -7.43 -11.22 -10.49
CA LEU A 139 -7.11 -9.89 -10.00
C LEU A 139 -8.30 -8.93 -10.15
N LEU A 140 -8.97 -8.99 -11.30
CA LEU A 140 -10.07 -8.12 -11.66
C LEU A 140 -11.40 -8.53 -11.05
N HIS A 141 -11.65 -9.83 -10.80
CA HIS A 141 -12.88 -10.28 -10.15
C HIS A 141 -12.77 -10.12 -8.64
N ALA A 142 -13.50 -9.14 -8.11
CA ALA A 142 -13.77 -9.01 -6.69
C ALA A 142 -15.26 -9.31 -6.41
N PRO A 143 -15.66 -9.52 -5.14
CA PRO A 143 -17.07 -9.44 -4.75
C PRO A 143 -17.72 -8.11 -5.19
N ASP A 144 -19.05 -8.10 -5.37
CA ASP A 144 -19.78 -6.96 -5.94
C ASP A 144 -19.69 -5.68 -5.09
N ASP A 145 -19.46 -5.81 -3.77
CA ASP A 145 -19.30 -4.72 -2.81
C ASP A 145 -17.87 -4.13 -2.76
N ILE A 146 -16.94 -4.69 -3.55
CA ILE A 146 -15.55 -4.22 -3.62
C ILE A 146 -15.34 -3.38 -4.88
N THR A 147 -14.87 -2.15 -4.67
CA THR A 147 -14.36 -1.31 -5.75
C THR A 147 -12.93 -1.70 -6.10
N VAL A 148 -12.69 -2.05 -7.36
CA VAL A 148 -11.35 -2.41 -7.85
C VAL A 148 -10.72 -1.19 -8.53
N VAL A 149 -9.59 -0.75 -8.00
CA VAL A 149 -8.87 0.45 -8.44
C VAL A 149 -7.50 0.06 -9.00
N GLY A 150 -7.28 0.29 -10.28
CA GLY A 150 -5.97 0.22 -10.91
C GLY A 150 -5.22 1.54 -10.76
N ILE A 151 -3.97 1.51 -10.29
CA ILE A 151 -3.12 2.70 -10.18
C ILE A 151 -1.87 2.46 -11.03
N ASP A 152 -1.67 3.32 -12.03
CA ASP A 152 -0.48 3.28 -12.88
C ASP A 152 0.79 3.69 -12.11
N GLU A 153 1.96 3.36 -12.67
CA GLU A 153 3.23 3.84 -12.11
C GLU A 153 3.30 5.37 -12.01
N LEU A 154 4.09 5.87 -11.05
CA LEU A 154 4.26 7.31 -10.77
C LEU A 154 2.94 8.05 -10.54
N THR A 155 1.92 7.35 -10.02
CA THR A 155 0.58 7.88 -9.77
C THR A 155 0.12 7.45 -8.38
N ALA A 156 -0.65 8.32 -7.72
CA ALA A 156 -1.19 8.09 -6.39
C ALA A 156 -2.66 8.53 -6.33
N LEU A 157 -3.45 7.84 -5.51
CA LEU A 157 -4.80 8.22 -5.15
C LEU A 157 -4.81 8.55 -3.65
N VAL A 158 -5.16 9.79 -3.29
CA VAL A 158 -4.97 10.32 -1.93
C VAL A 158 -6.28 10.84 -1.37
N LYS A 159 -6.67 10.35 -0.19
CA LYS A 159 -7.74 10.93 0.62
C LYS A 159 -7.13 11.78 1.72
N ARG A 160 -7.37 13.09 1.70
CA ARG A 160 -6.86 14.02 2.72
C ARG A 160 -7.65 13.86 4.02
N SER A 161 -7.01 14.10 5.16
CA SER A 161 -7.68 14.11 6.46
C SER A 161 -8.82 15.13 6.47
N GLY A 162 -10.00 14.73 6.95
CA GLY A 162 -11.21 15.55 6.95
C GLY A 162 -11.95 15.63 5.60
N HIS A 163 -11.43 15.03 4.53
CA HIS A 163 -12.08 14.98 3.23
C HIS A 163 -12.71 13.61 2.97
N ASN A 164 -13.81 13.60 2.20
CA ASN A 164 -14.50 12.38 1.81
C ASN A 164 -14.10 11.87 0.41
N ASN A 165 -13.60 12.75 -0.44
CA ASN A 165 -13.16 12.42 -1.78
C ASN A 165 -11.69 12.01 -1.83
N TRP A 166 -11.37 11.20 -2.82
CA TRP A 166 -10.04 10.82 -3.24
C TRP A 166 -9.58 11.70 -4.40
N LEU A 167 -8.33 12.17 -4.36
CA LEU A 167 -7.72 13.02 -5.38
C LEU A 167 -6.55 12.29 -6.05
N VAL A 168 -6.49 12.35 -7.37
CA VAL A 168 -5.39 11.77 -8.15
C VAL A 168 -4.20 12.73 -8.19
N HIS A 169 -3.01 12.19 -7.95
CA HIS A 169 -1.72 12.86 -8.07
C HIS A 169 -0.76 12.03 -8.92
N GLY A 170 0.23 12.68 -9.53
CA GLY A 170 1.26 12.01 -10.33
C GLY A 170 1.10 12.17 -11.85
N GLU A 171 1.72 11.27 -12.61
CA GLU A 171 2.01 11.45 -14.04
C GLU A 171 1.11 10.63 -14.98
N ALA A 172 0.43 9.60 -14.47
CA ALA A 172 -0.43 8.73 -15.28
C ALA A 172 -1.86 8.70 -14.73
N LYS A 173 -2.51 7.52 -14.73
CA LYS A 173 -3.95 7.38 -14.49
C LYS A 173 -4.28 6.51 -13.28
N VAL A 174 -5.43 6.81 -12.70
CA VAL A 174 -6.18 5.90 -11.84
C VAL A 174 -7.36 5.35 -12.64
N HIS A 175 -7.61 4.05 -12.54
CA HIS A 175 -8.64 3.33 -13.28
C HIS A 175 -9.63 2.73 -12.30
N ILE A 176 -10.92 3.03 -12.49
CA ILE A 176 -12.00 2.37 -11.78
C ILE A 176 -12.48 1.21 -12.64
N LEU A 177 -12.36 -0.01 -12.13
CA LEU A 177 -12.51 -1.23 -12.93
C LEU A 177 -13.79 -2.00 -12.60
N GLN A 178 -14.20 -1.98 -11.33
CA GLN A 178 -15.39 -2.66 -10.80
C GLN A 178 -15.92 -1.90 -9.57
N GLY A 179 -17.19 -2.09 -9.21
CA GLY A 179 -17.84 -1.56 -8.01
C GLY A 179 -18.38 -0.14 -8.17
N ASN A 180 -17.91 0.57 -9.20
CA ASN A 180 -18.33 1.90 -9.61
C ASN A 180 -18.29 1.99 -11.16
N PRO A 181 -18.93 3.00 -11.79
CA PRO A 181 -18.84 3.20 -13.23
C PRO A 181 -17.38 3.24 -13.70
N THR A 182 -17.06 2.42 -14.70
CA THR A 182 -15.72 2.35 -15.27
C THR A 182 -15.30 3.71 -15.79
N GLN A 183 -14.19 4.23 -15.29
CA GLN A 183 -13.65 5.52 -15.67
C GLN A 183 -12.14 5.58 -15.45
N GLN A 184 -11.48 6.54 -16.10
CA GLN A 184 -10.08 6.85 -15.91
C GLN A 184 -9.98 8.27 -15.37
N LEU A 185 -9.15 8.46 -14.35
CA LEU A 185 -8.90 9.74 -13.72
C LEU A 185 -7.42 10.12 -13.88
N LEU A 186 -7.19 11.37 -14.24
CA LEU A 186 -5.89 12.03 -14.38
C LEU A 186 -5.59 12.90 -13.16
N HIS A 187 -4.36 13.41 -13.10
CA HIS A 187 -3.92 14.36 -12.09
C HIS A 187 -4.95 15.48 -11.85
N GLY A 188 -5.29 15.72 -10.58
CA GLY A 188 -6.21 16.78 -10.18
C GLY A 188 -7.70 16.40 -10.22
N GLU A 189 -8.05 15.26 -10.83
CA GLU A 189 -9.42 14.75 -10.80
C GLU A 189 -9.71 14.01 -9.49
N SER A 190 -10.98 14.05 -9.06
CA SER A 190 -11.39 13.48 -7.78
C SER A 190 -12.59 12.55 -7.91
N ILE A 191 -12.70 11.60 -6.99
CA ILE A 191 -13.77 10.60 -6.95
C ILE A 191 -14.19 10.28 -5.50
N ASN A 192 -15.46 9.96 -5.30
CA ASN A 192 -15.96 9.39 -4.05
C ASN A 192 -16.02 7.87 -4.18
N LEU A 193 -15.42 7.15 -3.22
CA LEU A 193 -15.33 5.69 -3.16
C LEU A 193 -15.79 5.19 -1.79
#